data_AF-A0A0P7WWK8-F1
#
_entry.id   AF-A0A0P7WWK8-F1
#
_cell.length_a   1.000
_cell.length_b   1.000
_cell.length_c   1.000
_cell.angle_alpha   90.00
_cell.angle_beta   90.00
_cell.angle_gamma   90.00
#
_symmetry.space_group_name_H-M   'P 1'
#
loop_
_entity.id
_entity.type
_entity.pdbx_description
1 polymer ?
#
loop_
_entity_poly.entity_id
_entity_poly.type
_entity_poly.pdbx_seq_one_letter_code
_entity_poly.pdbx_strand_id
1 'polypeptide(L)'
;MDITGFFYPHRHNQVMSFVGQNGSTLVRDRANRVYLDPITAEVVHSQYAQDLALVARISDTADPLHFGNFASGNISGLTIKLIYALFGLILTALVLGGMRMHYLRTQKRDPNTAKWLGITGLISLALSVAALVYTSIVFDEYSNTSTSLSPRLGNLVSMIETGTT
;
A
#
# COMPACT_ATOMS: atom_id res chain seq x y z
N MET A 1 13.94 -8.61 -20.29
CA MET A 1 12.94 -8.34 -19.23
C MET A 1 13.12 -9.39 -18.15
N ASP A 2 13.31 -8.96 -16.91
CA ASP A 2 13.39 -9.87 -15.77
C ASP A 2 11.97 -10.17 -15.28
N ILE A 3 11.59 -11.45 -15.30
CA ILE A 3 10.24 -11.89 -14.96
C ILE A 3 10.10 -11.90 -13.44
N THR A 4 9.20 -11.07 -12.90
CA THR A 4 8.96 -10.98 -11.45
C THR A 4 7.69 -11.72 -11.02
N GLY A 5 6.81 -12.04 -11.96
CA GLY A 5 5.59 -12.77 -11.67
C GLY A 5 4.95 -13.37 -12.92
N PHE A 6 4.06 -14.31 -12.68
CA PHE A 6 3.32 -14.97 -13.74
C PHE A 6 1.90 -15.26 -13.24
N PHE A 7 0.92 -15.19 -14.14
CA PHE A 7 -0.49 -15.35 -13.84
C PHE A 7 -1.06 -16.51 -14.64
N TYR A 8 -1.62 -17.47 -13.91
CA TYR A 8 -2.29 -18.62 -14.53
C TYR A 8 -3.65 -18.23 -15.15
N PRO A 9 -4.03 -18.87 -16.26
CA PRO A 9 -5.38 -18.75 -16.78
C PRO A 9 -6.37 -19.46 -15.85
N HIS A 10 -7.48 -18.80 -15.55
CA HIS A 10 -8.54 -19.35 -14.68
C HIS A 10 -9.72 -19.90 -15.51
N ARG A 11 -9.67 -19.76 -16.83
CA ARG A 11 -10.65 -20.27 -17.80
C ARG A 11 -9.94 -20.91 -18.99
N HIS A 12 -10.61 -21.85 -19.64
CA HIS A 12 -10.08 -22.66 -20.75
C HIS A 12 -9.60 -21.85 -21.97
N ASN A 13 -10.06 -20.60 -22.15
CA ASN A 13 -9.68 -19.74 -23.27
C ASN A 13 -8.99 -18.43 -22.83
N GLN A 14 -8.39 -18.43 -21.64
CA GLN A 14 -7.70 -17.26 -21.10
C GLN A 14 -6.20 -17.36 -21.40
N VAL A 15 -5.59 -16.26 -21.83
CA VAL A 15 -4.14 -16.17 -22.05
C VAL A 15 -3.37 -16.22 -20.73
N MET A 16 -2.21 -16.88 -20.75
CA MET A 16 -1.24 -16.81 -19.67
C MET A 16 -0.49 -15.47 -19.77
N SER A 17 -0.26 -14.78 -18.65
CA SER A 17 0.48 -13.51 -18.69
C SER A 17 1.67 -13.53 -17.75
N PHE A 18 2.83 -13.12 -18.26
CA PHE A 18 4.05 -12.90 -17.50
C PHE A 18 4.25 -11.41 -17.30
N VAL A 19 4.65 -11.02 -16.10
CA VAL A 19 4.95 -9.63 -15.74
C VAL A 19 6.40 -9.52 -15.33
N GLY A 20 6.99 -8.34 -15.55
CA GLY A 20 8.40 -8.17 -15.27
C GLY A 20 8.89 -6.74 -15.42
N GLN A 21 10.17 -6.57 -15.14
CA GLN A 21 10.84 -5.29 -15.24
C GLN A 21 11.82 -5.29 -16.40
N ASN A 22 11.82 -4.19 -17.15
CA ASN A 22 12.71 -3.99 -18.29
C ASN A 22 13.56 -2.72 -18.09
N GLY A 23 14.10 -2.53 -16.88
CA GLY A 23 14.92 -1.38 -16.52
C GLY A 23 14.19 -0.02 -16.53
N SER A 24 12.86 -0.02 -16.58
CA SER A 24 12.05 1.21 -16.61
C SER A 24 11.90 1.78 -15.19
N THR A 25 12.38 3.01 -14.98
CA THR A 25 12.26 3.70 -13.69
C THR A 25 10.85 4.20 -13.47
N LEU A 26 10.37 4.18 -12.21
CA LEU A 26 9.07 4.71 -11.79
C LEU A 26 7.84 4.02 -12.45
N VAL A 27 7.94 2.75 -12.82
CA VAL A 27 6.80 2.00 -13.36
C VAL A 27 6.65 0.67 -12.62
N ARG A 28 5.42 0.23 -12.36
CA ARG A 28 5.15 -1.08 -11.74
C ARG A 28 5.58 -2.25 -12.63
N ASP A 29 5.86 -3.38 -12.00
CA ASP A 29 6.16 -4.67 -12.66
C ASP A 29 5.06 -5.08 -13.66
N ARG A 30 3.82 -4.65 -13.43
CA ARG A 30 2.68 -4.92 -14.30
C ARG A 30 2.68 -4.15 -15.62
N ALA A 31 3.55 -3.15 -15.78
CA ALA A 31 3.57 -2.30 -16.95
C ALA A 31 4.31 -2.93 -18.14
N ASN A 32 5.15 -3.94 -17.88
CA ASN A 32 5.62 -4.84 -18.93
C ASN A 32 4.91 -6.17 -18.79
N ARG A 33 4.18 -6.58 -19.82
CA ARG A 33 3.47 -7.87 -19.86
C ARG A 33 3.71 -8.58 -21.17
N VAL A 34 3.85 -9.89 -21.09
CA VAL A 34 3.81 -10.77 -22.26
C VAL A 34 2.67 -11.74 -22.08
N TYR A 35 1.77 -11.77 -23.06
CA TYR A 35 0.63 -12.65 -23.13
C TYR A 35 0.97 -13.82 -24.04
N LEU A 36 0.82 -15.03 -23.52
CA LEU A 36 1.11 -16.29 -24.19
C LEU A 36 -0.16 -17.15 -24.23
N ASP A 37 -0.36 -17.84 -25.35
CA ASP A 37 -1.38 -18.88 -25.46
C ASP A 37 -0.89 -20.13 -24.70
N PRO A 38 -1.62 -20.59 -23.67
CA PRO A 38 -1.20 -21.74 -22.87
C PRO A 38 -1.20 -23.07 -23.64
N ILE A 39 -1.88 -23.17 -24.79
CA ILE A 39 -1.98 -24.39 -25.59
C ILE A 39 -0.89 -24.46 -26.66
N THR A 40 -0.70 -23.36 -27.40
CA THR A 40 0.25 -23.31 -28.52
C THR A 40 1.62 -22.78 -28.13
N ALA A 41 1.75 -22.20 -26.92
CA ALA A 41 2.93 -21.49 -26.45
C ALA A 41 3.34 -20.28 -27.33
N GLU A 42 2.45 -19.81 -28.20
CA GLU A 42 2.70 -18.63 -29.03
C GLU A 42 2.48 -17.33 -28.25
N VAL A 43 3.30 -16.31 -28.54
CA VAL A 43 3.15 -14.97 -27.97
C VAL A 43 2.00 -14.26 -28.69
N VAL A 44 0.89 -14.09 -27.98
CA VAL A 44 -0.32 -13.42 -28.49
C VAL A 44 -0.13 -11.90 -28.53
N HIS A 45 0.51 -11.34 -27.50
CA HIS A 45 0.70 -9.89 -27.39
C HIS A 45 1.81 -9.54 -26.39
N SER A 46 2.55 -8.46 -26.64
CA SER A 46 3.53 -7.90 -25.71
C SER A 46 3.24 -6.43 -25.46
N GLN A 47 3.13 -6.05 -24.19
CA GLN A 47 2.97 -4.68 -23.73
C GLN A 47 4.25 -4.26 -23.02
N TYR A 48 4.86 -3.16 -23.46
CA TYR A 48 6.06 -2.60 -22.84
C TYR A 48 5.78 -1.20 -22.28
N ALA A 49 6.41 -0.88 -21.16
CA ALA A 49 6.26 0.39 -20.44
C ALA A 49 6.57 1.62 -21.32
N GLN A 50 7.44 1.49 -22.34
CA GLN A 50 7.76 2.58 -23.27
C GLN A 50 6.63 2.88 -24.26
N ASP A 51 5.81 1.87 -24.59
CA ASP A 51 4.74 1.95 -25.59
C ASP A 51 3.37 2.26 -24.96
N LEU A 52 3.31 2.42 -23.63
CA LEU A 52 2.09 2.84 -22.94
C LEU A 52 1.74 4.29 -23.29
N ALA A 53 0.45 4.54 -23.51
CA ALA A 53 -0.09 5.89 -23.59
C ALA A 53 0.31 6.71 -22.34
N LEU A 54 0.60 8.00 -22.53
CA LEU A 54 1.12 8.88 -21.48
C LEU A 54 0.29 8.86 -20.19
N VAL A 55 -1.04 8.86 -20.32
CA VAL A 55 -1.97 8.79 -19.18
C VAL A 55 -1.86 7.45 -18.43
N ALA A 56 -1.77 6.33 -19.16
CA ALA A 56 -1.61 5.01 -18.57
C ALA A 56 -0.26 4.88 -17.84
N ARG A 57 0.80 5.47 -18.41
CA ARG A 57 2.12 5.51 -17.79
C ARG A 57 2.13 6.32 -16.49
N ILE A 58 1.49 7.50 -16.47
CA ILE A 58 1.35 8.31 -15.24
C ILE A 58 0.57 7.53 -14.17
N SER A 59 -0.50 6.84 -14.55
CA SER A 59 -1.27 6.00 -13.63
C SER A 59 -0.42 4.88 -13.02
N ASP A 60 0.43 4.23 -13.80
CA ASP A 60 1.33 3.19 -13.31
C ASP A 60 2.51 3.72 -12.49
N THR A 61 2.84 5.01 -12.62
CA THR A 61 3.83 5.72 -11.80
C THR A 61 3.26 6.20 -10.46
N ALA A 62 1.97 6.52 -10.39
CA ALA A 62 1.32 7.02 -9.19
C ALA A 62 1.44 6.03 -8.01
N ASP A 63 1.26 4.73 -8.29
CA ASP A 63 1.34 3.67 -7.28
C ASP A 63 2.75 3.59 -6.64
N PRO A 64 3.87 3.39 -7.39
CA PRO A 64 5.21 3.37 -6.81
C PRO A 64 5.51 4.64 -6.01
N LEU A 65 5.11 5.81 -6.53
CA LEU A 65 5.31 7.10 -5.88
C LEU A 65 4.52 7.20 -4.56
N HIS A 66 3.27 6.74 -4.55
CA HIS A 66 2.42 6.73 -3.36
C HIS A 66 2.96 5.78 -2.28
N PHE A 67 3.44 4.60 -2.68
CA PHE A 67 3.98 3.59 -1.75
C PHE A 67 5.46 3.79 -1.39
N GLY A 68 6.13 4.78 -2.00
CA GLY A 68 7.54 5.08 -1.74
C GLY A 68 8.49 3.93 -2.11
N ASN A 69 8.11 3.06 -3.07
CA ASN A 69 8.88 1.88 -3.47
C ASN A 69 9.55 2.03 -4.84
N PHE A 70 9.75 3.27 -5.29
CA PHE A 70 10.33 3.58 -6.61
C PHE A 70 11.85 3.77 -6.60
N ALA A 71 12.48 3.68 -5.42
CA ALA A 71 13.92 3.87 -5.29
C ALA A 71 14.64 2.63 -5.85
N SER A 72 14.91 2.68 -7.15
CA SER A 72 15.71 1.70 -7.90
C SER A 72 17.14 2.25 -8.00
N GLY A 73 18.09 1.67 -7.28
CA GLY A 73 19.50 2.08 -7.25
C GLY A 73 20.11 2.17 -5.83
N ASN A 74 21.13 3.02 -5.66
CA ASN A 74 21.90 3.21 -4.41
C ASN A 74 21.14 3.89 -3.25
N ILE A 75 19.89 4.31 -3.47
CA ILE A 75 19.03 4.90 -2.45
C ILE A 75 18.01 3.84 -2.06
N SER A 76 18.11 3.32 -0.84
CA SER A 76 17.16 2.31 -0.35
C SER A 76 15.74 2.89 -0.27
N GLY A 77 14.71 2.06 -0.51
CA GLY A 77 13.30 2.46 -0.36
C GLY A 77 12.95 3.00 1.04
N LEU A 78 13.75 2.67 2.06
CA LEU A 78 13.62 3.24 3.39
C LEU A 78 13.93 4.73 3.43
N THR A 79 14.97 5.18 2.71
CA THR A 79 15.35 6.60 2.66
C THR A 79 14.22 7.46 2.10
N ILE A 80 13.55 6.99 1.04
CA ILE A 80 12.38 7.66 0.48
C ILE A 80 11.29 7.77 1.53
N LYS A 81 10.95 6.67 2.22
CA LYS A 81 9.92 6.68 3.27
C LYS A 81 10.25 7.67 4.41
N LEU A 82 11.52 7.80 4.78
CA LEU A 82 11.98 8.77 5.77
C LEU A 82 11.80 10.22 5.29
N ILE A 83 12.07 10.51 4.01
CA ILE A 83 11.82 11.83 3.44
C ILE A 83 10.32 12.17 3.51
N TYR A 84 9.44 11.24 3.13
CA TYR A 84 7.99 11.42 3.26
C TYR A 84 7.56 11.63 4.72
N ALA A 85 8.12 10.85 5.65
CA ALA A 85 7.85 11.01 7.08
C ALA A 85 8.29 12.39 7.59
N LEU A 86 9.45 12.89 7.15
CA LEU A 86 9.95 14.22 7.50
C LEU A 86 9.02 15.32 7.00
N PHE A 87 8.59 15.28 5.74
CA PHE A 87 7.64 16.25 5.19
C PHE A 87 6.29 16.19 5.94
N GLY A 88 5.81 14.98 6.26
CA GLY A 88 4.60 14.80 7.09
C GLY A 88 4.75 15.39 8.48
N LEU A 89 5.92 15.25 9.11
CA LEU A 89 6.21 15.82 10.43
C LEU A 89 6.24 17.35 10.37
N ILE A 90 6.87 17.94 9.35
CA ILE A 90 6.90 19.38 9.14
C ILE A 90 5.47 19.93 8.96
N LEU A 91 4.65 19.28 8.13
CA LEU A 91 3.24 19.66 7.95
C LEU A 91 2.44 19.55 9.25
N THR A 92 2.67 18.49 10.03
CA THR A 92 2.04 18.32 11.35
C THR A 92 2.44 19.44 12.30
N ALA A 93 3.72 19.80 12.36
CA ALA A 93 4.20 20.93 13.16
C ALA A 93 3.58 22.26 12.71
N LEU A 94 3.41 22.47 11.40
CA LEU A 94 2.77 23.65 10.85
C LEU A 94 1.29 23.76 11.24
N VAL A 95 0.55 22.66 11.15
CA VAL A 95 -0.86 22.59 11.58
C VAL A 95 -0.99 22.86 13.09
N LEU A 96 -0.16 22.23 13.92
CA LEU A 96 -0.13 22.46 15.36
C LEU A 96 0.22 23.91 15.70
N GLY A 97 1.17 24.50 14.99
CA GLY A 97 1.53 25.92 15.12
C GLY A 97 0.35 26.85 14.80
N GLY A 98 -0.33 26.61 13.68
CA GLY A 98 -1.54 27.36 13.29
C GLY A 98 -2.66 27.25 14.32
N MET A 99 -2.94 26.03 14.79
CA MET A 99 -3.93 25.76 15.83
C MET A 99 -3.61 26.48 17.14
N ARG A 100 -2.34 26.45 17.58
CA ARG A 100 -1.88 27.15 18.80
C ARG A 100 -2.06 28.66 18.68
N MET A 101 -1.66 29.25 17.55
CA MET A 101 -1.84 30.69 17.32
C MET A 101 -3.31 31.09 17.32
N HIS A 102 -4.17 30.30 16.68
CA HIS A 102 -5.61 30.53 16.68
C HIS A 102 -6.19 30.46 18.10
N TYR A 103 -5.85 29.42 18.86
CA TYR A 103 -6.30 29.25 20.24
C TYR A 103 -5.91 30.43 21.14
N LEU A 104 -4.65 30.86 21.09
CA LEU A 104 -4.17 32.00 21.89
C LEU A 104 -4.87 33.32 21.50
N ARG A 105 -5.18 33.51 20.22
CA ARG A 105 -5.92 34.69 19.75
C ARG A 105 -7.36 34.69 20.24
N THR A 106 -8.01 33.52 20.24
CA THR A 106 -9.38 33.36 20.76
C THR A 106 -9.41 33.54 22.28
N GLN A 107 -8.46 32.98 23.02
CA GLN A 107 -8.35 33.14 24.47
C GLN A 107 -8.24 34.61 24.90
N LYS A 108 -7.48 35.43 24.16
CA LYS A 108 -7.36 36.87 24.43
C LYS A 108 -8.63 37.66 24.13
N ARG A 109 -9.49 37.19 23.22
CA ARG A 109 -10.73 37.86 22.79
C ARG A 109 -11.94 37.45 23.61
N ASP A 110 -12.09 36.14 23.82
CA ASP A 110 -13.18 35.54 24.57
C ASP A 110 -12.69 34.25 25.26
N PRO A 111 -12.48 34.28 26.58
CA PRO A 111 -12.00 33.13 27.33
C PRO A 111 -13.02 32.00 27.44
N ASN A 112 -14.33 32.26 27.33
CA ASN A 112 -15.36 31.22 27.40
C ASN A 112 -15.40 30.39 26.10
N THR A 113 -15.32 31.06 24.95
CA THR A 113 -15.21 30.38 23.65
C THR A 113 -13.93 29.55 23.55
N ALA A 114 -12.80 30.06 24.07
CA ALA A 114 -11.54 29.32 24.09
C ALA A 114 -11.61 28.03 24.94
N LYS A 115 -12.29 28.06 26.09
CA LYS A 115 -12.52 26.86 26.91
C LYS A 115 -13.28 25.79 26.14
N TRP A 116 -14.36 26.16 25.45
CA TRP A 116 -15.14 25.25 24.63
C TRP A 116 -14.31 24.65 23.49
N LEU A 117 -13.51 25.47 22.80
CA LEU A 117 -12.62 25.01 21.74
C LEU A 117 -11.59 23.98 22.24
N GLY A 118 -11.06 24.19 23.45
CA GLY A 118 -10.15 23.25 24.11
C GLY A 118 -10.83 21.92 24.46
N ILE A 119 -12.04 21.97 25.00
CA ILE A 119 -12.84 20.78 25.35
C ILE A 119 -13.16 19.96 24.09
N THR A 120 -13.66 20.58 23.03
CA THR A 120 -13.97 19.87 21.78
C THR A 120 -12.71 19.30 21.12
N GLY A 121 -11.58 20.01 21.22
CA GLY A 121 -10.29 19.52 20.75
C GLY A 121 -9.82 18.28 21.50
N LEU A 122 -9.93 18.28 22.84
CA LEU A 122 -9.60 17.12 23.68
C LEU A 122 -10.52 15.92 23.41
N ILE A 123 -11.82 16.15 23.23
CA ILE A 123 -12.77 15.09 22.88
C ILE A 123 -12.41 14.48 21.52
N SER A 124 -12.13 15.31 20.51
CA SER A 124 -11.71 14.82 19.20
C SER A 124 -10.41 14.03 19.28
N LEU A 125 -9.44 14.48 20.08
CA LEU A 125 -8.17 13.77 20.28
C LEU A 125 -8.40 12.41 20.95
N ALA A 126 -9.21 12.36 22.00
CA ALA A 126 -9.55 11.13 22.71
C ALA A 126 -10.27 10.13 21.78
N LEU A 127 -11.20 10.61 20.96
CA LEU A 127 -11.92 9.80 19.98
C LEU A 127 -10.98 9.23 18.91
N SER A 128 -10.05 10.04 18.39
CA SER A 128 -9.03 9.57 17.44
C SER A 128 -8.11 8.51 18.05
N VAL A 129 -7.67 8.68 19.31
CA VAL A 129 -6.84 7.69 20.01
C VAL A 129 -7.62 6.40 20.25
N ALA A 130 -8.87 6.49 20.69
CA ALA A 130 -9.73 5.31 20.89
C ALA A 130 -9.97 4.55 19.56
N ALA A 131 -10.21 5.27 18.47
CA ALA A 131 -10.37 4.67 17.14
C ALA A 131 -9.10 3.96 16.66
N LEU A 132 -7.93 4.54 16.91
CA LEU A 132 -6.64 3.90 16.58
C LEU A 132 -6.43 2.62 17.40
N VAL A 133 -6.66 2.66 18.71
CA VAL A 133 -6.54 1.48 19.58
C VAL A 133 -7.51 0.39 19.14
N TYR A 134 -8.77 0.74 18.87
CA TYR A 134 -9.77 -0.20 18.36
C TYR A 134 -9.33 -0.84 17.05
N THR A 135 -8.83 -0.03 16.10
CA THR A 135 -8.31 -0.53 14.83
C THR A 135 -7.14 -1.50 15.04
N SER A 136 -6.22 -1.20 15.97
CA SER A 136 -5.11 -2.09 16.29
C SER A 136 -5.57 -3.43 16.86
N ILE A 137 -6.55 -3.44 17.76
CA ILE A 137 -7.12 -4.68 18.32
C ILE A 137 -7.78 -5.52 17.21
N VAL A 138 -8.57 -4.88 16.36
CA VAL A 138 -9.25 -5.55 15.23
C VAL A 138 -8.24 -6.16 14.25
N PHE A 139 -7.16 -5.43 13.93
CA PHE A 139 -6.09 -5.95 13.06
C PHE A 139 -5.38 -7.17 13.68
N ASP A 140 -5.14 -7.16 14.99
CA ASP A 140 -4.56 -8.30 15.70
C ASP A 140 -5.45 -9.54 15.55
N GLU A 141 -6.76 -9.38 15.76
CA GLU A 141 -7.73 -10.47 15.64
C GLU A 141 -7.82 -11.06 14.21
N TYR A 142 -7.78 -10.20 13.18
CA TYR A 142 -7.69 -10.65 11.78
C TYR A 142 -6.40 -11.44 11.51
N SER A 143 -5.25 -10.97 12.01
CA SER A 143 -3.97 -11.61 11.79
C SER A 143 -3.87 -13.00 12.44
N ASN A 144 -4.52 -13.17 13.59
CA ASN A 144 -4.54 -14.43 14.33
C ASN A 144 -5.53 -15.45 13.74
N THR A 145 -6.57 -14.98 13.03
CA THR A 145 -7.62 -15.84 12.44
C THR A 145 -7.28 -16.35 11.03
N SER A 146 -6.26 -15.78 10.35
CA SER A 146 -5.83 -16.24 9.02
C SER A 146 -5.11 -17.59 9.06
N THR A 147 -5.84 -18.67 9.35
CA THR A 147 -5.42 -20.03 9.01
C THR A 147 -5.45 -20.19 7.49
N SER A 148 -4.41 -20.80 6.92
CA SER A 148 -4.27 -20.94 5.48
C SER A 148 -5.43 -21.77 4.90
N LEU A 149 -6.32 -21.14 4.14
CA LEU A 149 -7.50 -21.76 3.52
C LEU A 149 -7.21 -22.83 2.45
N SER A 150 -5.94 -23.19 2.21
CA SER A 150 -5.67 -24.22 1.22
C SER A 150 -6.07 -25.60 1.79
N PRO A 151 -7.03 -26.32 1.17
CA PRO A 151 -7.46 -27.63 1.68
C PRO A 151 -6.31 -28.65 1.69
N ARG A 152 -5.32 -28.45 0.80
CA ARG A 152 -4.15 -29.32 0.65
C ARG A 152 -3.14 -29.14 1.79
N LEU A 153 -2.83 -27.92 2.25
CA LEU A 153 -1.94 -27.75 3.41
C LEU A 153 -2.62 -28.11 4.73
N GLY A 154 -3.92 -27.82 4.88
CA GLY A 154 -4.67 -28.21 6.08
C GLY A 154 -4.63 -29.73 6.32
N ASN A 155 -4.86 -30.51 5.26
CA ASN A 155 -4.78 -31.96 5.33
C ASN A 155 -3.36 -32.47 5.59
N LEU A 156 -2.34 -31.83 5.03
CA LEU A 156 -0.94 -32.24 5.24
C LEU A 156 -0.48 -31.95 6.67
N VAL A 157 -0.85 -30.80 7.25
CA VAL A 157 -0.55 -30.49 8.65
C VAL A 157 -1.28 -31.46 9.58
N SER A 158 -2.55 -31.77 9.32
CA SER A 158 -3.27 -32.77 10.11
C SER A 158 -2.65 -34.17 9.98
N MET A 159 -2.23 -34.58 8.78
CA MET A 159 -1.58 -35.88 8.54
C MET A 159 -0.24 -36.00 9.28
N ILE A 160 0.54 -34.91 9.32
CA ILE A 160 1.79 -34.82 10.09
C ILE A 160 1.52 -34.90 11.60
N GLU A 161 0.50 -34.21 12.11
CA GLU A 161 0.13 -34.25 13.54
C GLU A 161 -0.44 -35.61 13.97
N THR A 162 -1.20 -36.29 13.11
CA THR A 162 -1.74 -37.64 13.40
C THR A 162 -0.82 -38.80 13.02
N GLY A 163 0.36 -38.53 12.46
CA GLY A 163 1.35 -39.57 12.10
C GLY A 163 0.89 -40.53 11.01
N THR A 164 -0.07 -40.12 10.19
CA THR A 164 -0.63 -40.90 9.08
C THR A 164 -0.06 -40.37 7.78
N THR A 165 1.10 -40.89 7.38
CA THR A 165 1.67 -40.68 6.04
C THR A 165 0.91 -41.48 4.99
#